data_AF-A0A800BXA8-F1
#
_entry.id   AF-A0A800BXA8-F1
#
_cell.length_a   1.000
_cell.length_b   1.000
_cell.length_c   1.000
_cell.angle_alpha   90.00
_cell.angle_beta   90.00
_cell.angle_gamma   90.00
#
_symmetry.space_group_name_H-M   'P 1'
#
loop_
_entity.id
_entity.type
_entity.pdbx_description
1 polymer ?
#
loop_
_entity_poly.entity_id
_entity_poly.type
_entity_poly.pdbx_seq_one_letter_code
_entity_poly.pdbx_strand_id
1 'polypeptide(L)'
;FIGFTTQIARIVELVIPDKPISVDEELLPKFLDDSLLSTPSIALENVMREIARMGRYTRSIVDESMPLAISGTKLEVNKIAEKDKVIDSLHYYIIEHLGSISSSDLTKKQSRQLINCIQIANGLERIGDRIATDLVVSSIKRISENVTVSSQTAKVMMKFHNEVVKALDSTLTAIASGDKKLAKNVRAMKGDVARMNKEITKHEIQRLTADAPNRIATYAREVEIVDIFDNIFRIIRRIARVQANQKKKSVKTDAPKSPEQDPIKEKA
;
A
#
# COMPACT_ATOMS: atom_id res chain seq x y z
N PHE A 1 48.23 -13.86 -28.04
CA PHE A 1 48.36 -13.00 -26.85
C PHE A 1 47.26 -13.36 -25.85
N ILE A 2 47.46 -14.38 -25.00
CA ILE A 2 46.51 -14.80 -23.95
C ILE A 2 47.35 -15.34 -22.75
N GLY A 3 48.36 -14.58 -22.32
CA GLY A 3 49.30 -15.01 -21.27
C GLY A 3 48.95 -14.52 -19.86
N PHE A 4 48.00 -13.59 -19.75
CA PHE A 4 47.71 -12.85 -18.51
C PHE A 4 46.26 -12.99 -18.03
N THR A 5 45.38 -13.67 -18.79
CA THR A 5 43.97 -13.84 -18.43
C THR A 5 43.80 -14.63 -17.14
N THR A 6 44.59 -15.66 -16.91
CA THR A 6 44.48 -16.50 -15.70
C THR A 6 44.95 -15.76 -14.44
N GLN A 7 45.97 -14.89 -14.58
CA GLN A 7 46.51 -14.09 -13.48
C GLN A 7 45.55 -12.96 -13.12
N ILE A 8 44.96 -12.29 -14.13
CA ILE A 8 43.94 -11.26 -13.93
C ILE A 8 42.69 -11.89 -13.31
N ALA A 9 42.24 -13.05 -13.78
CA ALA A 9 41.09 -13.76 -13.20
C ALA A 9 41.29 -14.08 -11.71
N ARG A 10 42.48 -14.59 -11.33
CA ARG A 10 42.79 -14.86 -9.91
C ARG A 10 42.85 -13.61 -9.04
N ILE A 11 43.32 -12.47 -9.58
CA ILE A 11 43.30 -11.20 -8.85
C ILE A 11 41.86 -10.71 -8.68
N VAL A 12 41.01 -10.87 -9.71
CA VAL A 12 39.59 -10.52 -9.63
C VAL A 12 38.86 -11.39 -8.60
N GLU A 13 39.09 -12.70 -8.59
CA GLU A 13 38.52 -13.65 -7.60
C GLU A 13 39.04 -13.40 -6.17
N LEU A 14 40.28 -12.91 -6.02
CA LEU A 14 40.86 -12.57 -4.72
C LEU A 14 40.31 -11.24 -4.17
N VAL A 15 40.07 -10.26 -5.05
CA VAL A 15 39.59 -8.92 -4.69
C VAL A 15 38.06 -8.88 -4.55
N ILE A 16 37.36 -9.74 -5.29
CA ILE A 16 35.92 -9.92 -5.25
C ILE A 16 35.65 -11.36 -4.82
N PRO A 17 35.64 -11.66 -3.51
CA PRO A 17 35.23 -12.98 -3.06
C PRO A 17 33.83 -13.28 -3.62
N ASP A 18 33.61 -14.51 -4.09
CA ASP A 18 32.30 -15.01 -4.50
C ASP A 18 31.33 -14.84 -3.33
N LYS A 19 30.68 -13.68 -3.27
CA LYS A 19 29.55 -13.46 -2.40
C LYS A 19 28.43 -14.26 -3.06
N PRO A 20 27.87 -15.30 -2.43
CA PRO A 20 26.66 -15.89 -2.95
C PRO A 20 25.69 -14.74 -3.19
N ILE A 21 25.10 -14.68 -4.38
CA ILE A 21 24.05 -13.72 -4.68
C ILE A 21 22.94 -14.03 -3.69
N SER A 22 22.96 -13.35 -2.54
CA SER A 22 21.93 -13.46 -1.53
C SER A 22 20.71 -12.79 -2.14
N VAL A 23 19.80 -13.60 -2.68
CA VAL A 23 18.48 -13.10 -3.06
C VAL A 23 17.90 -12.47 -1.81
N ASP A 24 17.52 -11.21 -1.89
CA ASP A 24 16.88 -10.52 -0.79
C ASP A 24 15.55 -11.23 -0.50
N GLU A 25 15.48 -11.94 0.63
CA GLU A 25 14.30 -12.71 1.03
C GLU A 25 13.05 -11.84 1.18
N GLU A 26 13.21 -10.52 1.30
CA GLU A 26 12.09 -9.59 1.34
C GLU A 26 11.37 -9.50 -0.02
N LEU A 27 12.10 -9.64 -1.13
CA LEU A 27 11.57 -9.60 -2.49
C LEU A 27 10.77 -10.85 -2.86
N LEU A 28 11.06 -11.99 -2.23
CA LEU A 28 10.40 -13.27 -2.54
C LEU A 28 9.10 -13.44 -1.77
N PRO A 29 8.04 -14.02 -2.36
CA PRO A 29 6.78 -14.28 -1.66
C PRO A 29 7.00 -15.29 -0.53
N LYS A 30 6.25 -15.15 0.56
CA LYS A 30 6.34 -16.05 1.73
C LYS A 30 5.14 -16.99 1.85
N PHE A 31 3.99 -16.59 1.31
CA PHE A 31 2.73 -17.32 1.47
C PHE A 31 2.21 -17.92 0.18
N LEU A 32 2.74 -17.53 -0.98
CA LEU A 32 2.29 -18.05 -2.26
C LEU A 32 2.91 -19.43 -2.50
N ASP A 33 2.06 -20.41 -2.80
CA ASP A 33 2.45 -21.82 -2.98
C ASP A 33 1.63 -22.41 -4.13
N ASP A 34 2.32 -22.73 -5.22
CA ASP A 34 1.69 -23.23 -6.45
C ASP A 34 1.10 -24.64 -6.28
N SER A 35 1.53 -25.41 -5.26
CA SER A 35 0.94 -26.72 -4.96
C SER A 35 -0.52 -26.62 -4.52
N LEU A 36 -0.94 -25.45 -4.04
CA LEU A 36 -2.28 -25.18 -3.53
C LEU A 36 -3.23 -24.61 -4.59
N LEU A 37 -2.79 -24.45 -5.85
CA LEU A 37 -3.63 -23.94 -6.95
C LEU A 37 -4.88 -24.80 -7.19
N SER A 38 -4.78 -26.11 -6.93
CA SER A 38 -5.90 -27.06 -6.98
C SER A 38 -6.98 -26.82 -5.91
N THR A 39 -6.69 -25.97 -4.91
CA THR A 39 -7.60 -25.62 -3.82
C THR A 39 -7.80 -24.09 -3.76
N PRO A 40 -8.63 -23.49 -4.64
CA PRO A 40 -8.70 -22.04 -4.82
C PRO A 40 -9.08 -21.25 -3.57
N SER A 41 -9.82 -21.85 -2.62
CA SER A 41 -10.13 -21.19 -1.35
C SER A 41 -8.88 -20.93 -0.50
N ILE A 42 -7.99 -21.92 -0.39
CA ILE A 42 -6.76 -21.81 0.40
C ILE A 42 -5.77 -20.89 -0.33
N ALA A 43 -5.62 -21.05 -1.64
CA ALA A 43 -4.76 -20.19 -2.45
C ALA A 43 -5.13 -18.70 -2.31
N LEU A 44 -6.42 -18.37 -2.34
CA LEU A 44 -6.90 -16.99 -2.15
C LEU A 44 -6.69 -16.46 -0.71
N GLU A 45 -6.69 -17.32 0.30
CA GLU A 45 -6.34 -16.93 1.68
C GLU A 45 -4.84 -16.64 1.81
N ASN A 46 -3.99 -17.44 1.17
CA ASN A 46 -2.56 -17.22 1.10
C ASN A 46 -2.20 -15.93 0.36
N VAL A 47 -2.88 -15.64 -0.76
CA VAL A 47 -2.74 -14.33 -1.43
C VAL A 47 -3.08 -13.19 -0.48
N MET A 48 -4.14 -13.30 0.33
CA MET A 48 -4.49 -12.25 1.28
C MET A 48 -3.40 -12.04 2.35
N ARG A 49 -2.72 -13.12 2.78
CA ARG A 49 -1.56 -13.01 3.69
C ARG A 49 -0.38 -12.29 3.03
N GLU A 50 -0.14 -12.55 1.75
CA GLU A 50 0.91 -11.87 0.98
C GLU A 50 0.57 -10.39 0.75
N ILE A 51 -0.68 -10.08 0.41
CA ILE A 51 -1.19 -8.69 0.35
C ILE A 51 -1.04 -7.99 1.70
N ALA A 52 -1.33 -8.66 2.81
CA ALA A 52 -1.13 -8.09 4.14
C ALA A 52 0.36 -7.84 4.44
N ARG A 53 1.28 -8.62 3.88
CA ARG A 53 2.72 -8.34 3.95
C ARG A 53 3.11 -7.13 3.11
N MET A 54 2.71 -7.09 1.85
CA MET A 54 2.89 -5.93 0.97
C MET A 54 2.38 -4.64 1.63
N GLY A 55 1.20 -4.69 2.26
CA GLY A 55 0.62 -3.56 2.98
C GLY A 55 1.47 -3.05 4.15
N ARG A 56 2.26 -3.89 4.82
CA ARG A 56 3.20 -3.43 5.87
C ARG A 56 4.36 -2.63 5.28
N TYR A 57 4.90 -3.07 4.14
CA TYR A 57 5.93 -2.31 3.41
C TYR A 57 5.38 -0.97 2.92
N THR A 58 4.19 -0.97 2.30
CA THR A 58 3.49 0.24 1.88
C THR A 58 3.27 1.20 3.07
N ARG A 59 2.86 0.68 4.23
CA ARG A 59 2.70 1.49 5.44
C ARG A 59 4.02 2.12 5.88
N SER A 60 5.11 1.36 5.90
CA SER A 60 6.43 1.86 6.30
C SER A 60 6.87 3.02 5.43
N ILE A 61 6.80 2.86 4.10
CA ILE A 61 7.24 3.92 3.19
C ILE A 61 6.34 5.16 3.30
N VAL A 62 5.01 4.99 3.47
CA VAL A 62 4.10 6.13 3.65
C VAL A 62 4.50 6.90 4.90
N ASP A 63 4.66 6.23 6.04
CA ASP A 63 4.99 6.86 7.33
C ASP A 63 6.28 7.68 7.28
N GLU A 64 7.32 7.15 6.64
CA GLU A 64 8.64 7.79 6.50
C GLU A 64 8.68 8.92 5.47
N SER A 65 7.75 8.93 4.52
CA SER A 65 7.85 9.75 3.32
C SER A 65 7.66 11.25 3.52
N MET A 66 6.72 11.69 4.37
CA MET A 66 6.50 13.14 4.62
C MET A 66 7.68 13.80 5.35
N PRO A 67 8.24 13.25 6.44
CA PRO A 67 9.45 13.81 7.06
C PRO A 67 10.60 13.98 6.07
N LEU A 68 10.83 12.98 5.21
CA LEU A 68 11.87 13.04 4.18
C LEU A 68 11.58 14.08 3.10
N ALA A 69 10.31 14.24 2.71
CA ALA A 69 9.93 15.26 1.75
C ALA A 69 10.14 16.69 2.28
N ILE A 70 9.88 16.91 3.58
CA ILE A 70 10.02 18.21 4.24
C ILE A 70 11.49 18.60 4.45
N SER A 71 12.31 17.67 4.95
CA SER A 71 13.66 18.00 5.43
C SER A 71 14.75 17.00 5.05
N GLY A 72 14.41 15.89 4.39
CA GLY A 72 15.36 14.84 4.03
C GLY A 72 16.42 15.31 3.03
N THR A 73 17.59 14.70 3.11
CA THR A 73 18.67 14.87 2.15
C THR A 73 18.39 14.10 0.86
N LYS A 74 19.11 14.43 -0.22
CA LYS A 74 19.00 13.72 -1.50
C LYS A 74 19.24 12.22 -1.37
N LEU A 75 20.20 11.82 -0.53
CA LEU A 75 20.51 10.42 -0.28
C LEU A 75 19.36 9.71 0.44
N GLU A 76 18.77 10.33 1.46
CA GLU A 76 17.67 9.74 2.23
C GLU A 76 16.38 9.64 1.39
N VAL A 77 16.08 10.67 0.60
CA VAL A 77 14.95 10.66 -0.34
C VAL A 77 15.13 9.54 -1.36
N ASN A 78 16.30 9.40 -1.99
CA ASN A 78 16.52 8.33 -2.97
C ASN A 78 16.42 6.92 -2.36
N LYS A 79 16.81 6.75 -1.09
CA LYS A 79 16.64 5.47 -0.38
C LYS A 79 15.18 5.06 -0.21
N ILE A 80 14.22 5.99 -0.23
CA ILE A 80 12.81 5.60 -0.14
C ILE A 80 12.31 4.91 -1.41
N ALA A 81 12.80 5.31 -2.58
CA ALA A 81 12.49 4.65 -3.84
C ALA A 81 13.01 3.21 -3.87
N GLU A 82 14.15 2.96 -3.24
CA GLU A 82 14.71 1.60 -3.12
C GLU A 82 13.82 0.66 -2.29
N LYS A 83 13.09 1.19 -1.30
CA LYS A 83 12.14 0.40 -0.49
C LYS A 83 10.91 -0.05 -1.28
N ASP A 84 10.57 0.66 -2.35
CA ASP A 84 9.42 0.33 -3.22
C ASP A 84 9.65 -0.93 -4.04
N LYS A 85 10.91 -1.31 -4.28
CA LYS A 85 11.28 -2.55 -4.98
C LYS A 85 10.64 -3.80 -4.35
N VAL A 86 10.50 -3.81 -3.02
CA VAL A 86 9.80 -4.90 -2.32
C VAL A 86 8.31 -4.89 -2.65
N ILE A 87 7.67 -3.70 -2.68
CA ILE A 87 6.24 -3.57 -3.01
C ILE A 87 5.98 -4.03 -4.44
N ASP A 88 6.82 -3.59 -5.39
CA ASP A 88 6.75 -4.00 -6.80
C ASP A 88 6.94 -5.51 -6.98
N SER A 89 7.95 -6.07 -6.32
CA SER A 89 8.25 -7.50 -6.42
C SER A 89 7.10 -8.34 -5.85
N LEU A 90 6.56 -7.98 -4.68
CA LEU A 90 5.41 -8.67 -4.11
C LEU A 90 4.16 -8.49 -4.95
N HIS A 91 3.94 -7.30 -5.51
CA HIS A 91 2.83 -7.06 -6.43
C HIS A 91 2.89 -7.99 -7.63
N TYR A 92 4.07 -8.10 -8.28
CA TYR A 92 4.29 -9.01 -9.41
C TYR A 92 3.89 -10.45 -9.06
N TYR A 93 4.46 -11.02 -8.00
CA TYR A 93 4.17 -12.40 -7.60
C TYR A 93 2.70 -12.60 -7.20
N ILE A 94 2.07 -11.63 -6.55
CA ILE A 94 0.64 -11.68 -6.19
C ILE A 94 -0.21 -11.73 -7.46
N ILE A 95 0.06 -10.87 -8.46
CA ILE A 95 -0.72 -10.81 -9.70
C ILE A 95 -0.52 -12.07 -10.53
N GLU A 96 0.71 -12.56 -10.64
CA GLU A 96 1.03 -13.82 -11.31
C GLU A 96 0.24 -14.99 -10.69
N HIS A 97 0.32 -15.15 -9.36
CA HIS A 97 -0.36 -16.25 -8.67
C HIS A 97 -1.90 -16.12 -8.75
N LEU A 98 -2.45 -14.90 -8.69
CA LEU A 98 -3.88 -14.68 -8.96
C LEU A 98 -4.27 -15.02 -10.39
N GLY A 99 -3.37 -14.81 -11.36
CA GLY A 99 -3.52 -15.27 -12.74
C GLY A 99 -3.63 -16.79 -12.81
N SER A 100 -2.74 -17.51 -12.14
CA SER A 100 -2.78 -18.98 -12.05
C SER A 100 -4.07 -19.50 -11.40
N ILE A 101 -4.53 -18.87 -10.31
CA ILE A 101 -5.81 -19.22 -9.67
C ILE A 101 -6.99 -19.01 -10.63
N SER A 102 -6.93 -17.98 -11.48
CA SER A 102 -8.02 -17.64 -12.41
C SER A 102 -8.29 -18.70 -13.47
N SER A 103 -7.30 -19.57 -13.76
CA SER A 103 -7.43 -20.69 -14.70
C SER A 103 -8.17 -21.90 -14.13
N SER A 104 -8.50 -21.89 -12.84
CA SER A 104 -9.23 -22.96 -12.16
C SER A 104 -10.75 -22.73 -12.17
N ASP A 105 -11.54 -23.77 -11.88
CA ASP A 105 -12.99 -23.64 -11.70
C ASP A 105 -13.33 -22.86 -10.43
N LEU A 106 -13.69 -21.59 -10.58
CA LEU A 106 -14.04 -20.70 -9.47
C LEU A 106 -15.55 -20.59 -9.28
N THR A 107 -15.99 -20.74 -8.05
CA THR A 107 -17.34 -20.30 -7.65
C THR A 107 -17.46 -18.78 -7.80
N LYS A 108 -18.69 -18.27 -7.98
CA LYS A 108 -18.97 -16.81 -7.99
C LYS A 108 -18.42 -16.07 -6.77
N LYS A 109 -18.26 -16.75 -5.63
CA LYS A 109 -17.68 -16.17 -4.41
C LYS A 109 -16.16 -16.03 -4.56
N GLN A 110 -15.47 -17.09 -5.02
CA GLN A 110 -14.03 -17.08 -5.25
C GLN A 110 -13.65 -16.08 -6.34
N SER A 111 -14.39 -15.99 -7.45
CA SER A 111 -14.11 -14.98 -8.50
C SER A 111 -14.18 -13.55 -7.95
N ARG A 112 -15.16 -13.25 -7.06
CA ARG A 112 -15.22 -11.94 -6.40
C ARG A 112 -14.06 -11.70 -5.43
N GLN A 113 -13.63 -12.73 -4.71
CA GLN A 113 -12.49 -12.63 -3.80
C GLN A 113 -11.19 -12.38 -4.59
N LEU A 114 -10.99 -13.09 -5.70
CA LEU A 114 -9.88 -12.88 -6.64
C LEU A 114 -9.86 -11.42 -7.14
N ILE A 115 -10.99 -10.90 -7.63
CA ILE A 115 -11.10 -9.51 -8.09
C ILE A 115 -10.77 -8.52 -6.95
N ASN A 116 -11.24 -8.78 -5.73
CA ASN A 116 -10.93 -7.94 -4.59
C ASN A 116 -9.42 -7.95 -4.27
N CYS A 117 -8.77 -9.12 -4.32
CA CYS A 117 -7.32 -9.24 -4.11
C CYS A 117 -6.54 -8.40 -5.12
N ILE A 118 -6.88 -8.50 -6.43
CA ILE A 118 -6.27 -7.68 -7.48
C ILE A 118 -6.44 -6.19 -7.18
N GLN A 119 -7.66 -5.75 -6.83
CA GLN A 119 -7.93 -4.34 -6.57
C GLN A 119 -7.16 -3.80 -5.35
N ILE A 120 -6.98 -4.62 -4.31
CA ILE A 120 -6.21 -4.24 -3.12
C ILE A 120 -4.72 -4.18 -3.46
N ALA A 121 -4.17 -5.21 -4.10
CA ALA A 121 -2.75 -5.27 -4.50
C ALA A 121 -2.38 -4.08 -5.40
N ASN A 122 -3.15 -3.84 -6.47
CA ASN A 122 -2.96 -2.69 -7.35
C ASN A 122 -3.11 -1.34 -6.62
N GLY A 123 -3.92 -1.29 -5.56
CA GLY A 123 -4.05 -0.07 -4.76
C GLY A 123 -2.80 0.19 -3.93
N LEU A 124 -2.20 -0.85 -3.35
CA LEU A 124 -0.99 -0.74 -2.54
C LEU A 124 0.24 -0.39 -3.39
N GLU A 125 0.39 -1.02 -4.56
CA GLU A 125 1.46 -0.71 -5.52
C GLU A 125 1.36 0.75 -5.97
N ARG A 126 0.17 1.22 -6.38
CA ARG A 126 -0.03 2.62 -6.73
C ARG A 126 0.27 3.61 -5.60
N ILE A 127 0.20 3.21 -4.33
CA ILE A 127 0.63 4.08 -3.22
C ILE A 127 2.16 4.15 -3.17
N GLY A 128 2.82 3.00 -3.35
CA GLY A 128 4.27 2.89 -3.45
C GLY A 128 4.84 3.73 -4.58
N ASP A 129 4.30 3.56 -5.79
CA ASP A 129 4.66 4.33 -6.98
C ASP A 129 4.57 5.85 -6.71
N ARG A 130 3.49 6.35 -6.11
CA ARG A 130 3.35 7.80 -5.78
C ARG A 130 4.45 8.32 -4.87
N ILE A 131 5.00 7.47 -4.01
CA ILE A 131 6.12 7.83 -3.13
C ILE A 131 7.42 7.74 -3.91
N ALA A 132 7.68 6.61 -4.56
CA ALA A 132 8.93 6.32 -5.24
C ALA A 132 9.19 7.21 -6.46
N THR A 133 8.11 7.71 -7.10
CA THR A 133 8.18 8.59 -8.27
C THR A 133 7.83 10.03 -7.90
N ASP A 134 6.54 10.36 -7.73
CA ASP A 134 6.08 11.74 -7.59
C ASP A 134 6.72 12.46 -6.39
N LEU A 135 6.71 11.82 -5.21
CA LEU A 135 7.24 12.46 -3.99
C LEU A 135 8.75 12.60 -4.02
N VAL A 136 9.46 11.58 -4.47
CA VAL A 136 10.92 11.63 -4.65
C VAL A 136 11.27 12.77 -5.61
N VAL A 137 10.61 12.87 -6.76
CA VAL A 137 10.84 13.95 -7.74
C VAL A 137 10.58 15.32 -7.11
N SER A 138 9.46 15.51 -6.41
CA SER A 138 9.16 16.78 -5.74
C SER A 138 10.19 17.13 -4.66
N SER A 139 10.64 16.13 -3.89
CA SER A 139 11.64 16.28 -2.84
C SER A 139 13.02 16.65 -3.41
N ILE A 140 13.41 16.06 -4.56
CA ILE A 140 14.64 16.44 -5.26
C ILE A 140 14.56 17.88 -5.78
N LYS A 141 13.41 18.29 -6.35
CA LYS A 141 13.20 19.70 -6.77
C LYS A 141 13.35 20.65 -5.60
N ARG A 142 12.70 20.36 -4.46
CA ARG A 142 12.81 21.14 -3.22
C ARG A 142 14.26 21.37 -2.82
N ILE A 143 15.08 20.32 -2.86
CA ILE A 143 16.52 20.40 -2.55
C ILE A 143 17.26 21.27 -3.58
N SER A 144 17.05 21.03 -4.88
CA SER A 144 17.75 21.77 -5.94
C SER A 144 17.39 23.26 -5.98
N GLU A 145 16.18 23.61 -5.57
CA GLU A 145 15.66 24.98 -5.54
C GLU A 145 15.95 25.69 -4.21
N ASN A 146 16.69 25.05 -3.28
CA ASN A 146 16.98 25.55 -1.94
C ASN A 146 15.70 25.94 -1.16
N VAL A 147 14.62 25.16 -1.32
CA VAL A 147 13.36 25.37 -0.62
C VAL A 147 13.45 24.78 0.78
N THR A 148 13.20 25.62 1.78
CA THR A 148 13.09 25.23 3.19
C THR A 148 11.64 25.37 3.65
N VAL A 149 11.05 24.27 4.09
CA VAL A 149 9.71 24.26 4.66
C VAL A 149 9.77 24.86 6.07
N SER A 150 8.94 25.86 6.35
CA SER A 150 8.90 26.49 7.68
C SER A 150 8.39 25.52 8.75
N SER A 151 8.79 25.71 10.01
CA SER A 151 8.30 24.86 11.11
C SER A 151 6.78 24.91 11.27
N GLN A 152 6.16 26.06 10.98
CA GLN A 152 4.72 26.23 10.97
C GLN A 152 4.06 25.41 9.86
N THR A 153 4.56 25.49 8.62
CA THR A 153 4.04 24.67 7.51
C THR A 153 4.25 23.18 7.79
N ALA A 154 5.45 22.79 8.22
CA ALA A 154 5.78 21.41 8.52
C ALA A 154 4.82 20.80 9.57
N LYS A 155 4.44 21.57 10.60
CA LYS A 155 3.47 21.11 11.60
C LYS A 155 2.09 20.80 11.00
N VAL A 156 1.59 21.64 10.08
CA VAL A 156 0.28 21.42 9.46
C VAL A 156 0.35 20.26 8.46
N MET A 157 1.40 20.18 7.65
CA MET A 157 1.63 19.05 6.72
C MET A 157 1.77 17.71 7.47
N MET A 158 2.49 17.68 8.59
CA MET A 158 2.62 16.47 9.42
C MET A 158 1.29 16.05 10.06
N LYS A 159 0.44 17.00 10.45
CA LYS A 159 -0.91 16.69 10.95
C LYS A 159 -1.77 16.04 9.86
N PHE A 160 -1.71 16.56 8.64
CA PHE A 160 -2.39 15.99 7.48
C PHE A 160 -1.85 14.58 7.16
N HIS A 161 -0.53 14.43 7.10
CA HIS A 161 0.16 13.16 6.91
C HIS A 161 -0.31 12.09 7.91
N ASN A 162 -0.34 12.42 9.20
CA ASN A 162 -0.78 11.49 10.25
C ASN A 162 -2.22 11.01 10.04
N GLU A 163 -3.12 11.86 9.51
CA GLU A 163 -4.49 11.44 9.20
C GLU A 163 -4.54 10.49 7.98
N VAL A 164 -3.64 10.67 7.01
CA VAL A 164 -3.46 9.74 5.87
C VAL A 164 -2.89 8.40 6.33
N VAL A 165 -1.86 8.40 7.18
CA VAL A 165 -1.28 7.17 7.77
C VAL A 165 -2.34 6.41 8.57
N LYS A 166 -3.10 7.12 9.42
CA LYS A 166 -4.21 6.53 10.17
C LYS A 166 -5.28 5.91 9.27
N ALA A 167 -5.57 6.53 8.13
CA ALA A 167 -6.49 5.98 7.13
C ALA A 167 -5.96 4.68 6.51
N LEU A 168 -4.65 4.62 6.24
CA LEU A 168 -3.98 3.42 5.74
C LEU A 168 -4.01 2.30 6.78
N ASP A 169 -3.59 2.58 8.02
CA ASP A 169 -3.60 1.60 9.12
C ASP A 169 -5.01 1.02 9.35
N SER A 170 -6.02 1.88 9.36
CA SER A 170 -7.42 1.48 9.49
C SER A 170 -7.89 0.63 8.31
N THR A 171 -7.41 0.91 7.10
CA THR A 171 -7.73 0.14 5.88
C THR A 171 -7.09 -1.23 5.91
N LEU A 172 -5.80 -1.32 6.25
CA LEU A 172 -5.07 -2.58 6.39
C LEU A 172 -5.70 -3.46 7.48
N THR A 173 -6.07 -2.86 8.62
CA THR A 173 -6.78 -3.55 9.70
C THR A 173 -8.15 -4.06 9.24
N ALA A 174 -8.92 -3.24 8.51
CA ALA A 174 -10.21 -3.63 7.98
C ALA A 174 -10.13 -4.79 6.98
N ILE A 175 -9.08 -4.83 6.15
CA ILE A 175 -8.82 -5.93 5.21
C ILE A 175 -8.49 -7.21 5.98
N ALA A 176 -7.53 -7.14 6.91
CA ALA A 176 -7.07 -8.30 7.66
C ALA A 176 -8.17 -8.93 8.55
N SER A 177 -9.00 -8.09 9.17
CA SER A 177 -10.10 -8.54 10.06
C SER A 177 -11.42 -8.80 9.33
N GLY A 178 -11.53 -8.38 8.07
CA GLY A 178 -12.80 -8.36 7.35
C GLY A 178 -13.81 -7.31 7.86
N ASP A 179 -13.40 -6.37 8.71
CA ASP A 179 -14.29 -5.40 9.35
C ASP A 179 -14.76 -4.30 8.37
N LYS A 180 -16.04 -4.39 7.98
CA LYS A 180 -16.70 -3.44 7.08
C LYS A 180 -17.01 -2.11 7.74
N LYS A 181 -17.19 -2.07 9.06
CA LYS A 181 -17.45 -0.83 9.81
C LYS A 181 -16.18 0.02 9.81
N LEU A 182 -15.01 -0.58 10.08
CA LEU A 182 -13.72 0.09 9.94
C LEU A 182 -13.51 0.63 8.52
N ALA A 183 -13.76 -0.19 7.49
CA ALA A 183 -13.67 0.24 6.10
C ALA A 183 -14.61 1.42 5.75
N LYS A 184 -15.83 1.43 6.30
CA LYS A 184 -16.77 2.55 6.14
C LYS A 184 -16.29 3.81 6.87
N ASN A 185 -15.68 3.67 8.04
CA ASN A 185 -15.14 4.80 8.80
C ASN A 185 -13.99 5.47 8.02
N VAL A 186 -13.09 4.70 7.40
CA VAL A 186 -12.07 5.27 6.49
C VAL A 186 -12.69 6.08 5.38
N ARG A 187 -13.80 5.59 4.81
CA ARG A 187 -14.54 6.33 3.78
C ARG A 187 -15.24 7.58 4.32
N ALA A 188 -15.50 7.69 5.62
CA ALA A 188 -16.03 8.90 6.23
C ALA A 188 -14.95 9.97 6.48
N MET A 189 -13.67 9.59 6.60
CA MET A 189 -12.54 10.52 6.82
C MET A 189 -12.35 11.57 5.71
N LYS A 190 -13.03 11.46 4.55
CA LYS A 190 -12.90 12.45 3.46
C LYS A 190 -13.27 13.85 3.89
N GLY A 191 -14.27 14.01 4.76
CA GLY A 191 -14.65 15.34 5.25
C GLY A 191 -13.50 16.00 6.02
N ASP A 192 -12.84 15.23 6.89
CA ASP A 192 -11.75 15.74 7.72
C ASP A 192 -10.49 16.01 6.90
N VAL A 193 -10.09 15.09 6.01
CA VAL A 193 -8.93 15.28 5.13
C VAL A 193 -9.13 16.47 4.18
N ALA A 194 -10.33 16.63 3.60
CA ALA A 194 -10.63 17.81 2.77
C ALA A 194 -10.60 19.12 3.56
N ARG A 195 -11.05 19.12 4.81
CA ARG A 195 -10.94 20.29 5.70
C ARG A 195 -9.48 20.63 6.00
N MET A 196 -8.66 19.64 6.34
CA MET A 196 -7.22 19.84 6.59
C MET A 196 -6.49 20.38 5.35
N ASN A 197 -6.79 19.85 4.17
CA ASN A 197 -6.20 20.35 2.92
C ASN A 197 -6.57 21.84 2.70
N LYS A 198 -7.84 22.21 2.90
CA LYS A 198 -8.27 23.61 2.84
C LYS A 198 -7.56 24.52 3.86
N GLU A 199 -7.28 24.02 5.07
CA GLU A 199 -6.52 24.74 6.09
C GLU A 199 -5.07 24.96 5.65
N ILE A 200 -4.43 23.95 5.03
CA ILE A 200 -3.08 24.06 4.46
C ILE A 200 -3.06 25.09 3.35
N THR A 201 -3.97 25.02 2.37
CA THR A 201 -4.04 26.00 1.28
C THR A 201 -4.19 27.42 1.79
N LYS A 202 -5.02 27.64 2.83
CA LYS A 202 -5.17 28.98 3.44
C LYS A 202 -3.87 29.46 4.08
N HIS A 203 -3.17 28.58 4.79
CA HIS A 203 -1.86 28.87 5.40
C HIS A 203 -0.81 29.21 4.33
N GLU A 204 -0.77 28.46 3.24
CA GLU A 204 0.16 28.67 2.13
C GLU A 204 -0.09 29.99 1.39
N ILE A 205 -1.35 30.37 1.15
CA ILE A 205 -1.72 31.65 0.53
C ILE A 205 -1.26 32.83 1.40
N GLN A 206 -1.42 32.75 2.73
CA GLN A 206 -0.96 33.80 3.64
C GLN A 206 0.56 33.98 3.56
N ARG A 207 1.31 32.88 3.45
CA ARG A 207 2.77 32.92 3.27
C ARG A 207 3.19 33.45 1.91
N LEU A 208 2.40 33.19 0.86
CA LEU A 208 2.66 33.73 -0.48
C LEU A 208 2.59 35.26 -0.53
N THR A 209 1.73 35.85 0.31
CA THR A 209 1.60 37.32 0.45
C THR A 209 2.66 37.95 1.36
N ALA A 210 3.42 37.15 2.11
CA ALA A 210 4.49 37.65 2.96
C ALA A 210 5.75 37.97 2.14
N ASP A 211 6.51 38.98 2.56
CA ASP A 211 7.77 39.35 1.91
C ASP A 211 8.90 38.40 2.32
N ALA A 212 8.91 37.22 1.70
CA ALA A 212 9.95 36.21 1.87
C ALA A 212 10.64 35.88 0.54
N PRO A 213 11.96 35.64 0.54
CA PRO A 213 12.67 35.15 -0.63
C PRO A 213 12.18 33.75 -1.01
N ASN A 214 12.22 33.43 -2.31
CA ASN A 214 11.88 32.11 -2.84
C ASN A 214 10.45 31.60 -2.51
N ARG A 215 9.52 32.50 -2.19
CA ARG A 215 8.14 32.17 -1.76
C ARG A 215 7.33 31.40 -2.80
N ILE A 216 7.52 31.67 -4.10
CA ILE A 216 6.81 30.97 -5.18
C ILE A 216 7.25 29.51 -5.27
N ALA A 217 8.56 29.24 -5.29
CA ALA A 217 9.07 27.87 -5.32
C ALA A 217 8.69 27.12 -4.04
N THR A 218 8.77 27.79 -2.89
CA THR A 218 8.35 27.22 -1.60
C THR A 218 6.88 26.79 -1.64
N TYR A 219 5.99 27.68 -2.06
CA TYR A 219 4.57 27.38 -2.24
C TYR A 219 4.36 26.20 -3.20
N ALA A 220 5.02 26.21 -4.36
CA ALA A 220 4.86 25.16 -5.36
C ALA A 220 5.27 23.77 -4.84
N ARG A 221 6.36 23.68 -4.07
CA ARG A 221 6.82 22.41 -3.48
C ARG A 221 5.92 21.94 -2.35
N GLU A 222 5.48 22.84 -1.47
CA GLU A 222 4.57 22.51 -0.36
C GLU A 222 3.23 21.96 -0.88
N VAL A 223 2.64 22.62 -1.88
CA VAL A 223 1.39 22.18 -2.54
C VAL A 223 1.57 20.83 -3.26
N GLU A 224 2.66 20.66 -4.03
CA GLU A 224 2.93 19.41 -4.76
C GLU A 224 3.00 18.21 -3.80
N ILE A 225 3.69 18.37 -2.65
CA ILE A 225 3.75 17.33 -1.61
C ILE A 225 2.36 17.03 -1.05
N VAL A 226 1.56 18.04 -0.70
CA VAL A 226 0.21 17.86 -0.13
C VAL A 226 -0.72 17.15 -1.10
N ASP A 227 -0.66 17.51 -2.40
CA ASP A 227 -1.46 16.88 -3.45
C ASP A 227 -1.10 15.40 -3.66
N ILE A 228 0.18 15.04 -3.54
CA ILE A 228 0.61 13.63 -3.59
C ILE A 228 -0.04 12.83 -2.46
N PHE A 229 -0.04 13.35 -1.23
CA PHE A 229 -0.67 12.67 -0.10
C PHE A 229 -2.20 12.66 -0.18
N ASP A 230 -2.85 13.69 -0.73
CA ASP A 230 -4.29 13.66 -1.00
C ASP A 230 -4.61 12.57 -2.04
N ASN A 231 -3.78 12.40 -3.07
CA ASN A 231 -3.90 11.32 -4.04
C ASN A 231 -3.73 9.93 -3.40
N ILE A 232 -2.72 9.76 -2.53
CA ILE A 232 -2.54 8.53 -1.72
C ILE A 232 -3.79 8.24 -0.90
N PHE A 233 -4.35 9.24 -0.22
CA PHE A 233 -5.58 9.09 0.54
C PHE A 233 -6.78 8.67 -0.33
N ARG A 234 -6.91 9.21 -1.55
CA ARG A 234 -7.95 8.76 -2.50
C ARG A 234 -7.78 7.29 -2.86
N ILE A 235 -6.55 6.80 -3.02
CA ILE A 235 -6.27 5.37 -3.29
C ILE A 235 -6.65 4.53 -2.07
N ILE A 236 -6.23 4.91 -0.86
CA ILE A 236 -6.59 4.24 0.40
C ILE A 236 -8.11 4.07 0.52
N ARG A 237 -8.88 5.12 0.21
CA ARG A 237 -10.35 5.05 0.24
C ARG A 237 -10.94 4.10 -0.80
N ARG A 238 -10.31 3.98 -1.98
CA ARG A 238 -10.73 3.03 -3.02
C ARG A 238 -10.52 1.61 -2.52
N ILE A 239 -9.37 1.32 -1.90
CA ILE A 239 -9.09 0.04 -1.25
C ILE A 239 -10.14 -0.24 -0.16
N ALA A 240 -10.40 0.71 0.75
CA ALA A 240 -11.41 0.55 1.80
C ALA A 240 -12.82 0.29 1.24
N ARG A 241 -13.18 0.85 0.07
CA ARG A 241 -14.45 0.56 -0.60
C ARG A 241 -14.57 -0.90 -1.03
N VAL A 242 -13.48 -1.54 -1.46
CA VAL A 242 -13.47 -2.97 -1.82
C VAL A 242 -13.94 -3.81 -0.63
N GLN A 243 -13.41 -3.53 0.57
CA GLN A 243 -13.79 -4.24 1.80
C GLN A 243 -15.23 -3.90 2.24
N ALA A 244 -15.62 -2.62 2.19
CA ALA A 244 -16.93 -2.17 2.64
C ALA A 244 -18.11 -2.80 1.85
N ASN A 245 -17.89 -3.14 0.58
CA ASN A 245 -18.92 -3.63 -0.33
C ASN A 245 -19.10 -5.16 -0.34
N GLN A 246 -18.30 -5.92 0.43
CA GLN A 246 -18.51 -7.36 0.54
C GLN A 246 -19.88 -7.64 1.19
N LYS A 247 -20.66 -8.62 0.69
CA LYS A 247 -21.95 -9.01 1.30
C LYS A 247 -21.72 -9.73 2.65
N LYS A 248 -22.62 -9.58 3.64
CA LYS A 248 -22.52 -10.30 4.95
C LYS A 248 -22.55 -11.81 4.72
N LYS A 249 -21.79 -12.58 5.51
CA LYS A 249 -22.11 -14.00 5.77
C LYS A 249 -23.52 -14.02 6.37
N SER A 250 -24.51 -14.60 5.68
CA SER A 250 -25.60 -15.25 6.41
C SER A 250 -25.07 -16.63 6.79
N VAL A 251 -24.64 -16.80 8.03
CA VAL A 251 -24.56 -18.14 8.59
C VAL A 251 -26.02 -18.56 8.77
N LYS A 252 -26.58 -19.29 7.81
CA LYS A 252 -27.76 -20.09 8.10
C LYS A 252 -27.23 -21.28 8.90
N THR A 253 -27.46 -21.26 10.21
CA THR A 253 -27.50 -22.48 11.01
C THR A 253 -28.67 -23.30 10.47
N ASP A 254 -28.37 -24.29 9.64
CA ASP A 254 -29.31 -25.37 9.35
C ASP A 254 -29.44 -26.20 10.64
N ALA A 255 -30.37 -25.80 11.50
CA ALA A 255 -30.83 -26.66 12.57
C ALA A 255 -31.57 -27.85 11.91
N PRO A 256 -31.29 -29.10 12.31
CA PRO A 256 -32.01 -30.24 11.78
C PRO A 256 -33.49 -30.10 12.12
N LYS A 257 -34.35 -30.20 11.11
CA LYS A 257 -35.80 -30.30 11.31
C LYS A 257 -36.08 -31.53 12.18
N SER A 258 -36.67 -31.30 13.35
CA SER A 258 -37.24 -32.36 14.18
C SER A 258 -38.27 -33.15 13.37
N PRO A 259 -38.32 -34.49 13.51
CA PRO A 259 -39.32 -35.30 12.82
C PRO A 259 -40.72 -34.94 13.32
N GLU A 260 -41.57 -34.61 12.36
CA GLU A 260 -43.00 -34.34 12.51
C GLU A 260 -43.68 -35.59 13.08
N GLN A 261 -44.27 -35.47 14.27
CA GLN A 261 -45.06 -36.54 14.88
C GLN A 261 -46.44 -36.56 14.20
N ASP A 262 -46.75 -37.67 13.53
CA ASP A 262 -48.08 -37.96 12.99
C ASP A 262 -49.14 -37.97 14.12
N PRO A 263 -50.27 -37.24 13.99
CA PRO A 263 -51.35 -37.33 14.95
C PRO A 263 -52.09 -38.66 14.76
N ILE A 264 -52.10 -39.44 15.84
CA ILE A 264 -52.90 -40.65 16.03
C ILE A 264 -54.37 -40.33 15.74
N LYS A 265 -54.94 -41.02 14.74
CA LYS A 265 -56.39 -41.06 14.51
C LYS A 265 -57.05 -41.85 15.63
N GLU A 266 -57.73 -41.15 16.53
CA GLU A 266 -58.65 -41.78 17.48
C GLU A 266 -60.01 -42.00 16.76
N LYS A 267 -60.44 -43.26 16.71
CA LYS A 267 -61.75 -43.67 16.20
C LYS A 267 -62.80 -43.39 17.27
N ALA A 268 -63.87 -42.71 16.89
CA ALA A 268 -65.21 -42.84 17.46
C ALA A 268 -66.22 -42.90 16.32
#